data_AF-A0A967K0K9-F1
#
_entry.id   AF-A0A967K0K9-F1
#
_cell.length_a   1.000
_cell.length_b   1.000
_cell.length_c   1.000
_cell.angle_alpha   90.00
_cell.angle_beta   90.00
_cell.angle_gamma   90.00
#
_symmetry.space_group_name_H-M   'P 1'
#
loop_
_entity.id
_entity.type
_entity.pdbx_description
1 polymer ?
#
loop_
_entity_poly.entity_id
_entity_poly.type
_entity_poly.pdbx_seq_one_letter_code
_entity_poly.pdbx_strand_id
1 'polypeptide(L)'
;MQLFYRVAAEAARLFARAGGYDPFVLEVHHRGKRDAPSGTARRLADLCLEASPQLTEARPVPAEGPLPPHVLPVTSVRAGGEPGTHVV
;
A
#
# COMPACT_ATOMS: atom_id res chain seq x y z
N MET A 1 2.62 14.83 -2.86
CA MET A 1 2.34 13.78 -1.85
C MET A 1 1.27 14.14 -0.84
N GLN A 2 1.31 15.31 -0.17
CA GLN A 2 0.33 15.63 0.89
C GLN A 2 -1.15 15.56 0.44
N LEU A 3 -1.46 15.99 -0.78
CA LEU A 3 -2.82 15.85 -1.34
C LEU A 3 -3.22 14.39 -1.55
N PHE A 4 -2.33 13.58 -2.12
CA PHE A 4 -2.59 12.16 -2.37
C PHE A 4 -2.86 11.41 -1.06
N TYR A 5 -2.11 11.67 0.00
CA TYR A 5 -2.37 11.08 1.32
C TYR A 5 -3.75 11.44 1.86
N ARG A 6 -4.21 12.67 1.68
CA ARG A 6 -5.56 13.07 2.11
C ARG A 6 -6.64 12.34 1.32
N VAL A 7 -6.46 12.19 0.01
CA VAL A 7 -7.40 11.46 -0.86
C VAL A 7 -7.41 9.97 -0.50
N ALA A 8 -6.24 9.35 -0.35
CA ALA A 8 -6.10 7.95 0.02
C ALA A 8 -6.72 7.64 1.39
N ALA A 9 -6.47 8.49 2.39
CA ALA A 9 -7.05 8.33 3.72
C ALA A 9 -8.58 8.40 3.69
N GLU A 10 -9.14 9.35 2.96
CA GLU A 10 -10.60 9.49 2.85
C GLU A 10 -11.20 8.33 2.05
N ALA A 11 -10.58 7.91 0.95
CA ALA A 11 -11.00 6.74 0.19
C ALA A 11 -11.00 5.49 1.08
N ALA A 12 -9.91 5.23 1.81
CA ALA A 12 -9.79 4.11 2.72
C ALA A 12 -10.91 4.11 3.78
N ARG A 13 -11.22 5.27 4.36
CA ARG A 13 -12.31 5.43 5.34
C ARG A 13 -13.69 5.13 4.74
N LEU A 14 -13.95 5.57 3.51
CA LEU A 14 -15.21 5.32 2.82
C LEU A 14 -15.37 3.84 2.47
N PHE A 15 -14.34 3.21 1.90
CA PHE A 15 -14.38 1.80 1.50
C PHE A 15 -14.39 0.84 2.70
N ALA A 16 -13.68 1.17 3.79
CA ALA A 16 -13.75 0.39 5.03
C ALA A 16 -15.17 0.31 5.61
N ARG A 17 -15.96 1.39 5.47
CA ARG A 17 -17.36 1.42 5.92
C ARG A 17 -18.30 0.70 4.96
N ALA A 18 -18.06 0.81 3.66
CA ALA A 18 -18.86 0.13 2.65
C ALA A 18 -18.71 -1.40 2.75
N GLY A 19 -17.52 -1.89 3.12
CA GLY A 19 -17.20 -3.31 3.22
C GLY A 19 -17.07 -3.99 1.86
N GLY A 20 -16.50 -5.20 1.84
CA GLY A 20 -16.34 -5.99 0.61
C GLY A 20 -15.16 -5.56 -0.29
N TYR A 21 -14.30 -4.67 0.19
CA TYR A 21 -13.08 -4.24 -0.51
C TYR A 21 -11.84 -4.78 0.19
N ASP A 22 -10.82 -5.11 -0.61
CA ASP A 22 -9.52 -5.59 -0.16
C ASP A 22 -8.41 -4.67 -0.71
N PRO A 23 -8.00 -3.64 0.06
CA PRO A 23 -7.04 -2.65 -0.42
C PRO A 23 -5.61 -3.20 -0.46
N PHE A 24 -4.79 -2.66 -1.37
CA PHE A 24 -3.38 -3.00 -1.50
C PHE A 24 -2.56 -1.77 -1.86
N VAL A 25 -1.24 -1.82 -1.63
CA VAL A 25 -0.31 -0.77 -2.06
C VAL A 25 0.65 -1.33 -3.08
N LEU A 26 0.74 -0.69 -4.25
CA LEU A 26 1.75 -0.96 -5.27
C LEU A 26 2.64 0.26 -5.42
N GLU A 27 3.95 0.06 -5.44
CA GLU A 27 4.89 1.08 -5.86
C GLU A 27 5.87 0.61 -6.92
N VAL A 28 6.31 1.54 -7.77
CA VAL A 28 7.31 1.31 -8.82
C VAL A 28 8.38 2.37 -8.70
N HIS A 29 9.64 1.96 -8.67
CA HIS A 29 10.80 2.87 -8.69
C HIS A 29 11.92 2.27 -9.55
N HIS A 30 12.89 3.13 -9.88
CA HIS A 30 14.11 2.77 -10.59
C HIS A 30 14.91 1.68 -9.87
N ARG A 31 15.72 0.92 -10.64
CA ARG A 31 16.49 -0.23 -10.15
C ARG A 31 17.44 0.06 -8.97
N GLY A 32 17.86 1.33 -8.83
CA GLY A 32 18.86 1.76 -7.85
C GLY A 32 18.28 2.19 -6.50
N LYS A 33 16.95 2.23 -6.35
CA LYS A 33 16.33 2.60 -5.07
C LYS A 33 16.55 1.50 -4.03
N ARG A 34 17.18 1.87 -2.91
CA ARG A 34 17.69 0.93 -1.90
C ARG A 34 16.61 0.45 -0.92
N ASP A 35 15.70 1.33 -0.53
CA ASP A 35 14.60 1.03 0.38
C ASP A 35 13.42 0.42 -0.37
N ALA A 36 12.82 -0.63 0.20
CA ALA A 36 11.55 -1.21 -0.22
C ALA A 36 10.80 -1.75 1.03
N PRO A 37 9.50 -1.47 1.20
CA PRO A 37 8.73 -0.44 0.49
C PRO A 37 9.29 0.96 0.77
N SER A 38 9.08 1.92 -0.13
CA SER A 38 9.46 3.31 0.10
C SER A 38 8.73 3.92 1.28
N GLY A 39 9.27 5.00 1.84
CA GLY A 39 8.60 5.75 2.91
C GLY A 39 7.18 6.21 2.53
N THR A 40 6.95 6.54 1.25
CA THR A 40 5.61 6.88 0.76
C THR A 40 4.66 5.69 0.75
N ALA A 41 5.12 4.53 0.26
CA ALA A 41 4.30 3.31 0.29
C ALA A 41 3.96 2.88 1.72
N ARG A 42 4.92 2.99 2.64
CA ARG A 42 4.68 2.75 4.08
C ARG A 42 3.62 3.70 4.63
N ARG A 43 3.72 4.99 4.33
CA ARG A 43 2.72 5.96 4.80
C ARG A 43 1.32 5.68 4.23
N LEU A 44 1.21 5.27 2.97
CA LEU A 44 -0.08 4.88 2.38
C LEU A 44 -0.66 3.65 3.06
N ALA A 45 0.19 2.66 3.36
CA ALA A 45 -0.20 1.47 4.09
C ALA A 45 -0.71 1.83 5.50
N ASP A 46 0.01 2.68 6.22
CA ASP A 46 -0.41 3.16 7.56
C ASP A 46 -1.78 3.83 7.50
N LEU A 47 -2.05 4.67 6.51
CA LEU A 47 -3.35 5.32 6.35
C LEU A 47 -4.49 4.31 6.12
N CYS A 48 -4.22 3.21 5.40
CA CYS A 48 -5.20 2.15 5.21
C CYS A 48 -5.46 1.37 6.50
N LEU A 49 -4.42 1.08 7.28
CA LEU A 49 -4.52 0.43 8.60
C LEU A 49 -5.26 1.32 9.61
N GLU A 50 -4.95 2.61 9.64
CA GLU A 50 -5.62 3.61 10.49
C GLU A 50 -7.13 3.70 10.17
N ALA A 51 -7.51 3.54 8.90
CA ALA A 51 -8.89 3.68 8.44
C ALA A 51 -9.72 2.39 8.54
N SER A 52 -9.10 1.21 8.47
CA SER A 52 -9.79 -0.07 8.40
C SER A 52 -9.50 -0.94 9.62
N PRO A 53 -10.47 -1.12 10.55
CA PRO A 53 -10.29 -1.96 11.73
C PRO A 53 -10.17 -3.46 11.41
N GLN A 54 -10.46 -3.85 10.16
CA GLN A 54 -10.34 -5.23 9.70
C GLN A 54 -8.93 -5.58 9.24
N LEU A 55 -8.02 -4.60 9.11
CA LEU A 55 -6.64 -4.84 8.75
C LEU A 55 -5.76 -4.81 9.99
N THR A 56 -4.88 -5.79 10.14
CA THR A 56 -4.01 -5.93 11.32
C THR A 56 -2.62 -5.39 11.08
N GLU A 57 -2.11 -5.53 9.86
CA GLU A 57 -0.76 -5.11 9.49
C GLU A 57 -0.58 -5.05 7.97
N ALA A 58 0.46 -4.35 7.54
CA ALA A 58 0.91 -4.33 6.15
C ALA A 58 2.11 -5.25 5.96
N ARG A 59 2.08 -6.11 4.93
CA ARG A 59 3.16 -7.06 4.64
C ARG A 59 3.49 -7.09 3.15
N PRO A 60 4.76 -7.38 2.80
CA PRO A 60 5.12 -7.73 1.43
C PRO A 60 4.30 -8.92 0.91
N VAL A 61 3.92 -8.88 -0.36
CA VAL A 61 3.32 -10.05 -1.03
C VAL A 61 4.35 -11.18 -1.08
N PRO A 62 4.02 -12.41 -0.61
CA PRO A 62 4.94 -13.54 -0.65
C PRO A 62 5.18 -14.00 -2.09
N ALA A 63 6.33 -14.64 -2.33
CA ALA A 63 6.64 -15.21 -3.64
C ALA A 63 5.72 -16.40 -4.00
N GLU A 64 5.27 -17.14 -2.98
CA GLU A 64 4.43 -18.32 -3.12
C GLU A 64 3.38 -18.37 -2.01
N GLY A 65 2.21 -18.95 -2.33
CA GLY A 65 1.12 -19.13 -1.39
C GLY A 65 0.20 -17.91 -1.22
N PRO A 66 -0.92 -18.09 -0.50
CA PRO A 66 -1.90 -17.02 -0.29
C PRO A 66 -1.43 -16.04 0.79
N LEU A 67 -1.94 -14.81 0.71
CA LEU A 67 -1.84 -13.85 1.81
C LEU A 67 -2.80 -14.25 2.94
N PRO A 68 -2.39 -14.08 4.21
CA PRO A 68 -3.31 -14.23 5.33
C PRO A 68 -4.47 -13.25 5.23
N PRO A 69 -5.66 -13.59 5.75
CA PRO A 69 -6.75 -12.63 5.85
C PRO A 69 -6.32 -11.45 6.74
N HIS A 70 -6.96 -10.30 6.55
CA HIS A 70 -6.74 -9.10 7.37
C HIS A 70 -5.35 -8.46 7.22
N VAL A 71 -4.56 -8.86 6.22
CA VAL A 71 -3.26 -8.25 5.93
C VAL A 71 -3.38 -7.32 4.74
N LEU A 72 -2.87 -6.09 4.86
CA LEU A 72 -2.73 -5.18 3.74
C LEU A 72 -1.51 -5.58 2.87
N PRO A 73 -1.71 -5.98 1.61
CA PRO A 73 -0.61 -6.37 0.75
C PRO A 73 0.16 -5.15 0.26
N VAL A 74 1.49 -5.21 0.30
CA VAL A 74 2.38 -4.17 -0.25
C VAL A 74 3.34 -4.79 -1.25
N THR A 75 3.32 -4.31 -2.50
CA THR A 75 4.23 -4.75 -3.57
C THR A 75 5.12 -3.61 -4.01
N SER A 76 6.39 -3.93 -4.26
CA SER A 76 7.41 -2.99 -4.70
C SER A 76 8.11 -3.49 -5.95
N VAL A 77 8.03 -2.72 -7.03
CA VAL A 77 8.78 -2.96 -8.27
C VAL A 77 10.03 -2.09 -8.27
N ARG A 78 11.17 -2.70 -8.63
CA ARG A 78 12.48 -2.05 -8.80
C ARG A 78 13.03 -2.38 -10.17
N ALA A 79 12.73 -1.52 -11.15
CA ALA A 79 13.09 -1.77 -12.54
C ALA A 79 13.29 -0.46 -13.29
N GLY A 80 14.04 -0.52 -14.40
CA GLY A 80 14.24 0.64 -15.27
C GLY A 80 14.75 1.89 -14.55
N GLY A 81 14.24 3.05 -14.96
CA GLY A 81 14.58 4.38 -14.46
C GLY A 81 13.38 5.16 -13.88
N GLU A 82 12.29 4.49 -13.53
CA GLU A 82 11.06 5.11 -13.04
C GLU A 82 11.33 5.96 -11.77
N PRO A 83 11.08 7.28 -11.77
CA PRO A 83 11.36 8.11 -10.59
C PRO A 83 10.56 7.70 -9.35
N GLY A 84 9.30 7.29 -9.53
CA GLY A 84 8.43 6.85 -8.45
C GLY A 84 6.95 6.94 -8.80
N THR A 85 6.25 5.81 -8.71
CA THR A 85 4.80 5.71 -8.87
C THR A 85 4.20 4.95 -7.69
N HIS A 86 3.03 5.37 -7.21
CA HIS A 86 2.32 4.77 -6.08
C HIS A 86 0.84 4.61 -6.41
N VAL A 87 0.30 3.43 -6.15
CA VAL A 87 -1.11 3.07 -6.32
C VAL A 87 -1.60 2.48 -5.00
N VAL A 88 -2.80 2.90 -4.59
CA VAL A 88 -3.53 2.43 -3.41
C VAL A 88 -5.00 2.29 -3.74
#